data_AF-A0A1H0FZM6-F1
#
_entry.id   AF-A0A1H0FZM6-F1
#
_cell.length_a   1.000
_cell.length_b   1.000
_cell.length_c   1.000
_cell.angle_alpha   90.00
_cell.angle_beta   90.00
_cell.angle_gamma   90.00
#
_symmetry.space_group_name_H-M   'P 1'
#
loop_
_entity.id
_entity.type
_entity.pdbx_description
1 polymer ?
#
loop_
_entity_poly.entity_id
_entity_poly.type
_entity_poly.pdbx_seq_one_letter_code
_entity_poly.pdbx_strand_id
1 'polypeptide(L)'
;MNKHEQGLTLIEVLATFVLTFVIGTLVFSVATTAINHYKHSEIQSQTQSEVNQLILNLTDIHQNYTHYTISRINSSTYVVETPDTSYTFHGEASTYDIYIAKNLWSGGDLLPDSILLPGESISINGGQTYEMFISVTKPEVNRFKPVEVSTSISRISTSESSDES
;
A
#
# COMPACT_ATOMS: atom_id res chain seq x y z
N MET A 1 19.15 -55.78 46.50
CA MET A 1 19.47 -54.57 45.73
C MET A 1 18.14 -53.94 45.37
N ASN A 2 17.56 -53.14 46.28
CA ASN A 2 16.15 -52.76 46.21
C ASN A 2 16.02 -51.44 45.45
N LYS A 3 15.47 -51.54 44.23
CA LYS A 3 15.01 -50.39 43.45
C LYS A 3 13.77 -49.83 44.14
N HIS A 4 13.85 -48.60 44.63
CA HIS A 4 12.68 -47.86 45.12
C HIS A 4 11.91 -47.35 43.90
N GLU A 5 10.80 -48.00 43.55
CA GLU A 5 9.85 -47.47 42.59
C GLU A 5 8.92 -46.47 43.31
N GLN A 6 9.31 -45.20 43.31
CA GLN A 6 8.40 -44.13 43.72
C GLN A 6 7.39 -43.92 42.59
N GLY A 7 6.19 -44.45 42.78
CA GLY A 7 5.07 -44.24 41.85
C GLY A 7 4.68 -42.77 41.82
N LEU A 8 4.51 -42.23 40.61
CA LEU A 8 4.04 -40.86 40.39
C LEU A 8 2.70 -40.66 41.09
N THR A 9 2.63 -39.66 41.95
CA THR A 9 1.39 -39.39 42.67
C THR A 9 0.38 -38.73 41.74
N LEU A 10 -0.91 -39.06 41.89
CA LEU A 10 -1.98 -38.49 41.04
C LEU A 10 -1.98 -36.95 41.07
N ILE A 11 -1.67 -36.38 42.23
CA ILE A 11 -1.57 -34.92 42.43
C ILE A 11 -0.43 -34.30 41.60
N GLU A 12 0.69 -35.00 41.46
CA GLU A 12 1.85 -34.55 40.70
C GLU A 12 1.58 -34.60 39.19
N VAL A 13 0.92 -35.67 38.71
CA VAL A 13 0.43 -35.75 37.33
C VAL A 13 -0.54 -34.61 37.04
N LEU A 14 -1.52 -34.37 37.92
CA LEU A 14 -2.50 -33.30 37.74
C LEU A 14 -1.83 -31.91 37.73
N ALA A 15 -0.86 -31.68 38.63
CA ALA A 15 -0.12 -30.42 38.70
C ALA A 15 0.68 -30.15 37.42
N THR A 16 1.35 -31.17 36.87
CA THR A 16 2.08 -31.04 35.60
C THR A 16 1.16 -30.75 34.43
N PHE A 17 -0.02 -31.42 34.34
CA PHE A 17 -1.01 -31.13 33.30
C PHE A 17 -1.53 -29.69 33.36
N VAL A 18 -1.86 -29.20 34.56
CA VAL A 18 -2.31 -27.81 34.73
C VAL A 18 -1.20 -26.84 34.32
N LEU A 19 0.04 -27.10 34.73
CA LEU A 19 1.18 -26.24 34.39
C LEU A 19 1.43 -26.23 32.86
N THR A 20 1.44 -27.40 32.22
CA THR A 20 1.61 -27.50 30.76
C THR A 20 0.46 -26.82 30.02
N PHE A 21 -0.78 -26.92 30.51
CA PHE A 21 -1.92 -26.25 29.91
C PHE A 21 -1.79 -24.72 30.00
N VAL A 22 -1.39 -24.19 31.15
CA VAL A 22 -1.16 -22.75 31.34
C VAL A 22 -0.05 -22.26 30.41
N ILE A 23 1.09 -22.95 30.39
CA ILE A 23 2.23 -22.59 29.52
C ILE A 23 1.84 -22.69 28.04
N GLY A 24 1.18 -23.78 27.65
CA GLY A 24 0.74 -24.01 26.28
C GLY A 24 -0.21 -22.92 25.78
N THR A 25 -1.15 -22.51 26.63
CA THR A 25 -2.11 -21.42 26.30
C THR A 25 -1.38 -20.09 26.10
N LEU A 26 -0.39 -19.78 26.94
CA LEU A 26 0.42 -18.56 26.80
C LEU A 26 1.24 -18.57 25.51
N VAL A 27 1.94 -19.68 25.21
CA VAL A 27 2.74 -19.82 23.98
C VAL A 27 1.85 -19.70 22.74
N PHE A 28 0.69 -20.35 22.73
CA PHE A 28 -0.26 -20.29 21.62
C PHE A 28 -0.81 -18.87 21.40
N SER A 29 -1.10 -18.15 22.48
CA SER A 29 -1.54 -16.75 22.44
C SER A 29 -0.49 -15.82 21.81
N VAL A 30 0.77 -15.95 22.23
CA VAL A 30 1.90 -15.18 21.67
C VAL A 30 2.12 -15.53 20.20
N ALA A 31 2.12 -16.83 19.84
CA ALA A 31 2.30 -17.26 18.47
C ALA A 31 1.19 -16.72 17.54
N THR A 32 -0.07 -16.81 17.97
CA THR A 32 -1.21 -16.27 17.20
C THR A 32 -1.09 -14.77 17.02
N THR A 33 -0.67 -14.06 18.06
CA THR A 33 -0.43 -12.61 18.00
C THR A 33 0.69 -12.28 17.02
N ALA A 34 1.82 -12.99 17.08
CA ALA A 34 2.95 -12.80 16.17
C ALA A 34 2.56 -13.04 14.71
N ILE A 35 1.80 -14.11 14.41
CA ILE A 35 1.32 -14.40 13.06
C ILE A 35 0.43 -13.27 12.52
N ASN A 36 -0.48 -12.75 13.35
CA ASN A 36 -1.35 -11.65 12.95
C ASN A 36 -0.57 -10.36 12.68
N HIS A 37 0.46 -10.06 13.49
CA HIS A 37 1.35 -8.92 13.25
C HIS A 37 2.17 -9.09 11.98
N TYR A 38 2.69 -10.29 11.72
CA TYR A 38 3.48 -10.58 10.52
C TYR A 38 2.66 -10.33 9.24
N LYS A 39 1.46 -10.92 9.16
CA LYS A 39 0.55 -10.72 8.02
C LYS A 39 0.23 -9.25 7.78
N HIS A 40 0.05 -8.48 8.84
CA HIS A 40 -0.23 -7.05 8.73
C HIS A 40 0.97 -6.27 8.15
N SER A 41 2.18 -6.55 8.64
CA SER A 41 3.40 -5.93 8.14
C SER A 41 3.68 -6.29 6.67
N GLU A 42 3.40 -7.53 6.28
CA GLU A 42 3.56 -8.00 4.89
C GLU A 42 2.63 -7.26 3.93
N ILE A 43 1.33 -7.16 4.24
CA ILE A 43 0.35 -6.45 3.41
C ILE A 43 0.74 -4.97 3.30
N GLN A 44 1.18 -4.33 4.39
CA GLN A 44 1.59 -2.93 4.36
C GLN A 44 2.84 -2.74 3.49
N SER A 45 3.83 -3.61 3.60
CA SER A 45 5.04 -3.58 2.78
C SER A 45 4.73 -3.79 1.30
N GLN A 46 3.87 -4.75 0.98
CA GLN A 46 3.43 -5.01 -0.38
C GLN A 46 2.71 -3.80 -0.96
N THR A 47 1.75 -3.23 -0.22
CA THR A 47 0.99 -2.03 -0.63
C THR A 47 1.93 -0.86 -0.91
N GLN A 48 2.91 -0.63 -0.03
CA GLN A 48 3.91 0.42 -0.25
C GLN A 48 4.72 0.20 -1.53
N SER A 49 5.11 -1.05 -1.81
CA SER A 49 5.82 -1.39 -3.04
C SER A 49 4.96 -1.15 -4.29
N GLU A 50 3.68 -1.52 -4.25
CA GLU A 50 2.73 -1.29 -5.35
C GLU A 50 2.53 0.20 -5.63
N VAL A 51 2.35 1.02 -4.58
CA VAL A 51 2.23 2.48 -4.70
C VAL A 51 3.52 3.09 -5.28
N ASN A 52 4.69 2.65 -4.80
CA ASN A 52 5.96 3.14 -5.32
C ASN A 52 6.13 2.79 -6.81
N GLN A 53 5.78 1.58 -7.22
CA GLN A 53 5.84 1.17 -8.63
C GLN A 53 4.87 1.99 -9.49
N LEU A 54 3.66 2.24 -9.00
CA LEU A 54 2.70 3.11 -9.67
C LEU A 54 3.26 4.53 -9.87
N ILE A 55 3.82 5.13 -8.82
CA ILE A 55 4.42 6.47 -8.89
C ILE A 55 5.58 6.50 -9.89
N LEU A 56 6.45 5.49 -9.87
CA LEU A 56 7.58 5.40 -10.81
C LEU A 56 7.09 5.33 -12.26
N ASN A 57 6.12 4.46 -12.55
CA ASN A 57 5.55 4.33 -13.90
C ASN A 57 4.83 5.61 -14.34
N LEU A 58 4.09 6.27 -13.44
CA LEU A 58 3.45 7.56 -13.75
C LEU A 58 4.46 8.66 -13.98
N THR A 59 5.56 8.67 -13.22
CA THR A 59 6.65 9.64 -13.40
C THR A 59 7.33 9.42 -14.75
N ASP A 60 7.65 8.18 -15.11
CA ASP A 60 8.24 7.85 -16.41
C ASP A 60 7.32 8.23 -17.58
N ILE A 61 6.03 7.88 -17.48
CA ILE A 61 5.03 8.29 -18.47
C ILE A 61 4.95 9.82 -18.57
N HIS A 62 4.92 10.52 -17.45
CA HIS A 62 4.85 11.97 -17.42
C HIS A 62 6.10 12.65 -18.02
N GLN A 63 7.27 12.03 -17.86
CA GLN A 63 8.51 12.50 -18.46
C GLN A 63 8.51 12.29 -19.99
N ASN A 64 8.08 11.11 -20.44
CA ASN A 64 8.18 10.70 -21.84
C ASN A 64 7.05 11.26 -22.71
N TYR A 65 5.84 11.43 -22.18
CA TYR A 65 4.66 11.81 -22.96
C TYR A 65 4.17 13.22 -22.62
N THR A 66 3.83 13.98 -23.67
CA THR A 66 3.31 15.36 -23.48
C THR A 66 1.84 15.37 -23.10
N HIS A 67 1.09 14.34 -23.48
CA HIS A 67 -0.32 14.17 -23.11
C HIS A 67 -0.61 12.70 -22.88
N TYR A 68 -1.38 12.42 -21.84
CA TYR A 68 -1.87 11.07 -21.52
C TYR A 68 -3.17 11.18 -20.71
N THR A 69 -3.90 10.08 -20.60
CA THR A 69 -5.16 10.02 -19.88
C THR A 69 -5.05 8.99 -18.76
N ILE A 70 -5.44 9.35 -17.55
CA ILE A 70 -5.57 8.40 -16.44
C ILE A 70 -7.06 8.12 -16.25
N SER A 71 -7.44 6.85 -16.33
CA SER A 71 -8.82 6.38 -16.17
C SER A 71 -8.90 5.43 -14.99
N ARG A 72 -9.88 5.63 -14.11
CA ARG A 72 -10.16 4.69 -13.03
C ARG A 72 -11.20 3.69 -13.50
N ILE A 73 -10.84 2.40 -13.55
CA ILE A 73 -11.78 1.35 -13.98
C ILE A 73 -12.64 0.88 -12.81
N ASN A 74 -12.04 0.69 -11.64
CA ASN A 74 -12.71 0.24 -10.42
C ASN A 74 -11.94 0.72 -9.17
N SER A 75 -12.21 0.14 -7.99
CA SER A 75 -11.57 0.56 -6.74
C SER A 75 -10.06 0.36 -6.71
N SER A 76 -9.51 -0.60 -7.44
CA SER A 76 -8.08 -0.97 -7.39
C SER A 76 -7.36 -0.92 -8.75
N THR A 77 -8.08 -0.66 -9.83
CA THR A 77 -7.54 -0.71 -11.20
C THR A 77 -7.58 0.65 -11.87
N TYR A 78 -6.42 1.07 -12.37
CA TYR A 78 -6.24 2.29 -13.14
C TYR A 78 -5.57 1.98 -14.47
N VAL A 79 -6.01 2.67 -15.52
CA VAL A 79 -5.41 2.57 -16.85
C VAL A 79 -4.86 3.93 -17.23
N VAL A 80 -3.62 3.96 -17.71
CA VAL A 80 -2.96 5.15 -18.20
C VAL A 80 -2.74 4.97 -19.70
N GLU A 81 -3.46 5.74 -20.50
CA GLU A 81 -3.40 5.71 -21.95
C GLU A 81 -2.50 6.82 -22.46
N THR A 82 -1.45 6.45 -23.19
CA THR A 82 -0.59 7.36 -23.93
C THR A 82 -0.86 7.20 -25.43
N PRO A 83 -0.33 8.09 -26.30
CA PRO A 83 -0.48 7.94 -27.75
C PRO A 83 0.03 6.61 -28.30
N ASP A 84 1.03 6.01 -27.67
CA ASP A 84 1.75 4.85 -28.19
C ASP A 84 1.44 3.54 -27.44
N THR A 85 1.02 3.63 -26.18
CA THR A 85 0.85 2.46 -25.31
C THR A 85 -0.16 2.71 -24.19
N SER A 86 -0.57 1.63 -23.53
CA SER A 86 -1.40 1.67 -22.32
C SER A 86 -0.68 0.96 -21.18
N TYR A 87 -0.58 1.61 -20.03
CA TYR A 87 -0.16 1.00 -18.79
C TYR A 87 -1.39 0.71 -17.92
N THR A 88 -1.50 -0.51 -17.38
CA THR A 88 -2.57 -0.86 -16.44
C THR A 88 -1.95 -1.16 -15.08
N PHE A 89 -2.38 -0.41 -14.07
CA PHE A 89 -2.11 -0.70 -12.68
C PHE A 89 -3.24 -1.55 -12.11
N HIS A 90 -2.87 -2.70 -11.54
CA HIS A 90 -3.78 -3.56 -10.78
C HIS A 90 -3.25 -3.69 -9.36
N GLY A 91 -3.90 -3.01 -8.42
CA GLY A 91 -3.56 -3.12 -7.01
C GLY A 91 -4.18 -4.39 -6.40
N GLU A 92 -3.38 -5.13 -5.63
CA GLU A 92 -3.85 -6.32 -4.89
C GLU A 92 -4.56 -5.92 -3.58
N ALA A 93 -4.35 -4.69 -3.11
CA ALA A 93 -5.14 -4.10 -2.05
C ALA A 93 -6.53 -3.66 -2.55
N SER A 94 -7.49 -3.60 -1.63
CA SER A 94 -8.92 -3.47 -1.95
C SER A 94 -9.32 -2.13 -2.58
N THR A 95 -8.73 -1.01 -2.16
CA THR A 95 -9.10 0.31 -2.65
C THR A 95 -7.89 1.23 -2.72
N TYR A 96 -7.61 1.74 -3.92
CA TYR A 96 -6.63 2.77 -4.22
C TYR A 96 -7.38 4.02 -4.67
N ASP A 97 -7.27 5.11 -3.92
CA ASP A 97 -7.80 6.41 -4.27
C ASP A 97 -6.65 7.32 -4.70
N ILE A 98 -6.66 7.72 -5.97
CA ILE A 98 -5.65 8.62 -6.56
C ILE A 98 -6.28 9.99 -6.73
N TYR A 99 -5.63 10.98 -6.13
CA TYR A 99 -5.91 12.39 -6.28
C TYR A 99 -4.80 13.01 -7.11
N ILE A 100 -5.16 13.71 -8.19
CA ILE A 100 -4.18 14.35 -9.07
C ILE A 100 -4.69 15.71 -9.53
N ALA A 101 -3.92 16.76 -9.25
CA ALA A 101 -4.24 18.12 -9.66
C ALA A 101 -2.98 19.00 -9.69
N LYS A 102 -3.08 20.19 -10.27
CA LYS A 102 -1.97 21.17 -10.24
C LYS A 102 -1.65 21.65 -8.82
N ASN A 103 -2.69 21.81 -8.01
CA ASN A 103 -2.61 22.07 -6.59
C ASN A 103 -3.64 21.14 -5.95
N LEU A 104 -3.21 20.24 -5.07
CA LEU A 104 -4.11 19.35 -4.34
C LEU A 104 -4.59 19.95 -3.02
N TRP A 105 -3.89 20.95 -2.52
CA TRP A 105 -4.12 21.51 -1.19
C TRP A 105 -4.63 22.94 -1.28
N SER A 106 -5.67 23.26 -0.50
CA SER A 106 -6.15 24.63 -0.33
C SER A 106 -6.48 24.85 1.14
N GLY A 107 -5.77 25.78 1.79
CA GLY A 107 -6.01 26.08 3.21
C GLY A 107 -5.66 24.95 4.19
N GLY A 108 -4.89 23.95 3.74
CA GLY A 108 -4.52 22.77 4.54
C GLY A 108 -5.39 21.53 4.28
N ASP A 109 -6.47 21.67 3.52
CA ASP A 109 -7.37 20.57 3.16
C ASP A 109 -7.10 20.06 1.75
N LEU A 110 -7.29 18.75 1.55
CA LEU A 110 -7.22 18.09 0.26
C LEU A 110 -8.46 18.44 -0.57
N LEU A 111 -8.27 18.88 -1.81
CA LEU A 111 -9.35 19.27 -2.70
C LEU A 111 -10.15 18.03 -3.18
N PRO A 112 -11.44 17.90 -2.86
CA PRO A 112 -12.21 16.69 -3.15
C PRO A 112 -12.43 16.46 -4.65
N ASP A 113 -12.46 17.53 -5.45
CA ASP A 113 -12.67 17.46 -6.91
C ASP A 113 -11.47 16.88 -7.68
N SER A 114 -10.39 16.53 -6.98
CA SER A 114 -9.18 15.95 -7.57
C SER A 114 -9.15 14.42 -7.58
N ILE A 115 -10.14 13.76 -6.96
CA ILE A 115 -10.28 12.31 -6.98
C ILE A 115 -10.88 11.82 -8.29
N LEU A 116 -10.34 10.74 -8.84
CA LEU A 116 -10.99 10.01 -9.93
C LEU A 116 -12.00 9.01 -9.36
N LEU A 117 -13.27 9.10 -9.76
CA LEU A 117 -14.26 8.07 -9.44
C LEU A 117 -14.23 6.93 -10.46
N PRO A 118 -14.70 5.72 -10.12
CA PRO A 118 -14.77 4.61 -11.08
C PRO A 118 -15.58 4.98 -12.33
N GLY A 119 -14.98 4.78 -13.50
CA GLY A 119 -15.50 5.17 -14.81
C GLY A 119 -15.07 6.56 -15.28
N GLU A 120 -14.44 7.36 -14.42
CA GLU A 120 -13.94 8.68 -14.79
C GLU A 120 -12.50 8.63 -15.32
N SER A 121 -12.19 9.64 -16.13
CA SER A 121 -10.88 9.82 -16.74
C SER A 121 -10.45 11.28 -16.67
N ILE A 122 -9.17 11.53 -16.43
CA ILE A 122 -8.56 12.86 -16.49
C ILE A 122 -7.46 12.88 -17.55
N SER A 123 -7.46 13.93 -18.37
CA SER A 123 -6.36 14.18 -19.30
C SER A 123 -5.29 15.02 -18.61
N ILE A 124 -4.05 14.56 -18.67
CA ILE A 124 -2.89 15.19 -18.06
C ILE A 124 -1.97 15.72 -19.15
N ASN A 125 -1.48 16.94 -18.96
CA ASN A 125 -0.48 17.57 -19.81
C ASN A 125 0.90 17.44 -19.16
N GLY A 126 1.78 16.64 -19.75
CA GLY A 126 3.15 16.41 -19.28
C GLY A 126 4.01 17.67 -19.20
N GLY A 127 3.62 18.76 -19.86
CA GLY A 127 4.31 20.05 -19.76
C GLY A 127 4.07 20.81 -18.44
N GLN A 128 3.25 20.27 -17.54
CA GLN A 128 2.89 20.92 -16.27
C GLN A 128 3.21 20.01 -15.09
N THR A 129 3.59 20.58 -13.96
CA THR A 129 3.73 19.85 -12.70
C THR A 129 2.36 19.54 -12.12
N TYR A 130 2.16 18.31 -11.65
CA TYR A 130 0.99 17.89 -10.90
C TYR A 130 1.41 17.37 -9.54
N GLU A 131 0.65 17.77 -8.52
CA GLU A 131 0.67 17.14 -7.22
C GLU A 131 -0.18 15.87 -7.27
N MET A 132 0.29 14.86 -6.56
CA MET A 132 -0.36 13.57 -6.44
C MET A 132 -0.47 13.16 -4.98
N PHE A 133 -1.64 12.65 -4.61
CA PHE A 133 -1.87 12.01 -3.33
C PHE A 133 -2.54 10.66 -3.57
N ILE A 134 -1.98 9.61 -2.99
CA ILE A 134 -2.50 8.25 -3.12
C ILE A 134 -2.84 7.75 -1.72
N SER A 135 -4.11 7.37 -1.51
CA SER A 135 -4.58 6.74 -0.29
C SER A 135 -5.00 5.30 -0.59
N VAL A 136 -4.45 4.35 0.15
CA VAL A 136 -4.80 2.94 0.05
C VAL A 136 -5.53 2.52 1.31
N THR A 137 -6.73 1.97 1.16
CA THR A 137 -7.56 1.52 2.27
C THR A 137 -7.96 0.06 2.13
N LYS A 138 -8.03 -0.62 3.28
CA LYS A 138 -8.50 -2.01 3.38
C LYS A 138 -9.66 -2.15 4.35
N PRO A 139 -10.90 -1.81 3.94
CA PRO A 139 -12.04 -1.73 4.85
C PRO A 139 -12.38 -3.08 5.50
N GLU A 140 -12.02 -4.20 4.87
CA GLU A 140 -12.21 -5.55 5.42
C GLU A 140 -11.28 -5.86 6.61
N VAL A 141 -10.20 -5.08 6.79
CA VAL A 141 -9.20 -5.29 7.83
C VAL A 141 -9.20 -4.08 8.75
N ASN A 142 -9.99 -4.14 9.84
CA ASN A 142 -10.10 -3.06 10.85
C ASN A 142 -8.78 -2.56 11.45
N ARG A 143 -7.68 -3.32 11.32
CA ARG A 143 -6.35 -2.96 11.81
C ARG A 143 -5.41 -2.46 10.70
N PHE A 144 -5.86 -2.44 9.45
CA PHE A 144 -5.07 -1.90 8.36
C PHE A 144 -5.01 -0.39 8.50
N LYS A 145 -3.82 0.13 8.79
CA LYS A 145 -3.57 1.56 8.71
C LYS A 145 -3.54 1.97 7.25
N PRO A 146 -4.29 3.00 6.84
CA PRO A 146 -4.19 3.53 5.48
C PRO A 146 -2.74 3.83 5.11
N VAL A 147 -2.37 3.51 3.87
CA VAL A 147 -1.09 3.91 3.30
C VAL A 147 -1.35 5.17 2.50
N GLU A 148 -0.72 6.25 2.91
CA GLU A 148 -0.89 7.58 2.32
C GLU A 148 0.46 8.07 1.78
N VAL A 149 0.49 8.42 0.50
CA VAL A 149 1.72 8.90 -0.17
C VAL A 149 1.41 10.18 -0.92
N SER A 150 2.09 11.26 -0.54
CA SER A 150 2.09 12.54 -1.27
C SER A 150 3.35 12.65 -2.11
N THR A 151 3.20 13.00 -3.37
CA THR A 151 4.33 13.22 -4.30
C THR A 151 3.96 14.26 -5.35
N SER A 152 4.90 14.61 -6.22
CA SER A 152 4.64 15.41 -7.40
C SER A 152 5.32 14.79 -8.62
N ILE A 153 4.67 14.93 -9.78
CA ILE A 153 5.23 14.55 -11.07
C ILE A 153 5.47 15.82 -11.88
N SER A 154 6.67 15.91 -12.45
CA SER A 154 7.08 17.01 -13.31
C SER A 154 8.03 16.51 -14.38
N ARG A 155 8.06 17.20 -15.52
CA ARG A 155 9.12 17.01 -16.50
C ARG A 155 10.42 17.63 -16.01
N ILE A 156 11.51 16.88 -16.14
CA ILE A 156 12.85 17.45 -16.05
C ILE A 156 13.00 18.32 -17.30
N SER A 157 12.90 19.63 -17.15
CA SER A 157 13.29 20.56 -18.20
C SER A 157 14.80 20.38 -18.42
N THR A 158 15.18 19.67 -19.48
CA THR A 158 16.52 19.85 -20.04
C THR A 158 16.56 21.30 -20.51
N SER A 159 17.17 22.16 -19.71
CA SER A 159 17.59 23.48 -20.15
C SER A 159 18.33 23.27 -21.46
N GLU A 160 17.71 23.67 -22.59
CA GLU A 160 18.44 23.85 -23.82
C GLU A 160 19.62 24.75 -23.47
N SER A 161 20.82 24.17 -23.53
CA SER A 161 22.05 24.93 -23.63
C SER A 161 21.87 25.79 -24.88
N SER A 162 21.55 27.06 -24.66
CA SER A 162 21.75 28.13 -25.61
C SER A 162 23.25 28.25 -25.89
N ASP A 163 23.80 27.24 -26.59
CA ASP A 163 25.10 27.31 -27.22
C ASP A 163 24.87 27.96 -28.59
N GLU A 164 25.17 29.26 -28.61
CA GLU A 164 25.81 30.00 -29.69
C GLU A 164 25.76 29.38 -31.09
N SER A 165 25.06 30.06 -32.00
CA SER A 165 25.55 30.41 -33.34
C SER A 165 24.71 31.53 -33.95
#